data_AF-A0A0D6M266-F1
#
_entry.id   AF-A0A0D6M266-F1
#
_cell.length_a   1.000
_cell.length_b   1.000
_cell.length_c   1.000
_cell.angle_alpha   90.00
_cell.angle_beta   90.00
_cell.angle_gamma   90.00
#
_symmetry.space_group_name_H-M   'P 1'
#
loop_
_entity.id
_entity.type
_entity.pdbx_description
1 polymer ?
#
loop_
_entity_poly.entity_id
_entity_poly.type
_entity_poly.pdbx_seq_one_letter_code
_entity_poly.pdbx_strand_id
1 'polypeptide(L)' 'MRPLGDDNIGSRLLKGMGWREGQGVGRNSQGIVNPIEATRRVEGAGLGAAGSRIMHGAEATHQERVRATFYSRYKDME' A
#
# COMPACT_ATOMS: atom_id res chain seq x y z
N MET A 1 -1.13 -9.64 -0.61
CA MET A 1 -1.52 -9.41 -2.01
C MET A 1 -1.75 -10.77 -2.65
N ARG A 2 -2.93 -11.02 -3.23
CA ARG A 2 -3.21 -12.26 -3.98
C ARG A 2 -2.73 -12.06 -5.42
N PRO A 3 -2.05 -13.04 -6.05
CA PRO A 3 -1.76 -12.97 -7.48
C PRO A 3 -3.03 -12.73 -8.29
N LEU A 4 -2.91 -12.01 -9.41
CA LEU A 4 -4.01 -11.85 -10.36
C LEU A 4 -4.37 -13.24 -10.90
N GLY A 5 -5.64 -13.65 -10.76
CA GLY A 5 -6.11 -14.92 -11.30
C GLY A 5 -5.97 -14.99 -12.81
N ASP A 6 -5.90 -16.21 -13.35
CA ASP A 6 -5.79 -16.46 -14.80
C ASP A 6 -7.04 -16.06 -15.59
N ASP A 7 -8.15 -15.88 -14.91
CA ASP A 7 -9.40 -15.34 -15.42
C ASP A 7 -9.34 -13.82 -15.68
N ASN A 8 -8.40 -13.12 -15.01
CA ASN A 8 -8.23 -11.68 -15.16
C ASN A 8 -7.81 -11.31 -16.60
N ILE A 9 -8.56 -10.40 -17.22
CA ILE A 9 -8.31 -9.95 -18.60
C ILE A 9 -6.91 -9.35 -18.75
N GLY A 10 -6.44 -8.57 -17.76
CA GLY A 10 -5.11 -7.98 -17.77
C GLY A 10 -3.99 -9.02 -17.68
N SER A 11 -4.17 -10.05 -16.84
CA SER A 11 -3.23 -11.18 -16.74
C SER A 11 -3.07 -11.90 -18.09
N ARG A 12 -4.20 -12.19 -18.77
CA ARG A 12 -4.19 -12.83 -20.10
C ARG A 12 -3.51 -11.97 -21.17
N LEU A 13 -3.76 -10.66 -21.17
CA LEU A 13 -3.12 -9.73 -22.11
C LEU A 13 -1.60 -9.67 -21.91
N LEU A 14 -1.14 -9.56 -20.65
CA LEU A 14 0.29 -9.55 -20.33
C LEU A 14 0.98 -10.84 -20.79
N LYS A 15 0.39 -12.01 -20.47
CA LYS A 15 0.88 -13.31 -20.94
C LYS A 15 0.94 -13.39 -22.47
N GLY A 16 -0.06 -12.88 -23.17
CA GLY A 16 -0.09 -12.79 -24.63
C GLY A 16 1.02 -11.93 -25.23
N MET A 17 1.52 -10.93 -24.48
CA MET A 17 2.65 -10.09 -24.86
C MET A 17 4.01 -10.68 -24.44
N GLY A 18 4.04 -11.91 -23.93
CA GLY A 18 5.26 -12.62 -23.54
C GLY A 18 5.74 -12.36 -22.11
N TRP A 19 4.99 -11.60 -21.31
CA TRP A 19 5.26 -11.42 -19.89
C TRP A 19 4.95 -12.71 -19.11
N ARG A 20 5.75 -13.02 -18.08
CA ARG A 20 5.57 -14.20 -17.22
C ARG A 20 5.33 -13.78 -15.78
N GLU A 21 4.55 -14.58 -15.07
CA GLU A 21 4.26 -14.33 -13.67
C GLU A 21 5.54 -14.23 -12.84
N GLY A 22 5.62 -13.22 -11.96
CA GLY A 22 6.79 -12.94 -11.14
C GLY A 22 7.92 -12.18 -11.84
N GLN A 23 7.81 -11.90 -13.15
CA GLN A 23 8.80 -11.14 -13.91
C GLN A 23 8.53 -9.64 -13.88
N GLY A 24 9.57 -8.81 -13.85
CA GLY A 24 9.45 -7.37 -14.09
C GLY A 24 9.14 -7.06 -15.57
N VAL A 25 8.49 -5.93 -15.83
CA VAL A 25 8.24 -5.47 -17.21
C VAL A 25 9.45 -4.72 -17.80
N GLY A 26 9.52 -4.61 -19.12
CA GLY A 26 10.61 -3.92 -19.84
C GLY A 26 11.54 -4.87 -20.57
N ARG A 27 12.38 -4.32 -21.47
CA ARG A 27 13.23 -5.10 -22.40
C ARG A 27 14.07 -6.19 -21.70
N ASN A 28 14.59 -5.89 -20.52
CA ASN A 28 15.47 -6.78 -19.76
C ASN A 28 14.80 -7.29 -18.48
N SER A 29 13.47 -7.22 -18.37
CA SER A 29 12.73 -7.60 -17.17
C SER A 29 13.05 -6.78 -15.92
N GLN A 30 13.54 -5.55 -16.12
CA GLN A 30 14.11 -4.71 -15.07
C GLN A 30 13.06 -3.91 -14.27
N GLY A 31 11.80 -3.94 -14.70
CA GLY A 31 10.70 -3.25 -14.05
C GLY A 31 10.41 -3.80 -12.65
N ILE A 32 9.74 -2.99 -11.86
CA ILE A 32 9.34 -3.35 -10.49
C ILE A 32 8.38 -4.55 -10.54
N VAL A 33 8.69 -5.60 -9.76
CA VAL A 33 7.90 -6.83 -9.69
C VAL A 33 6.72 -6.67 -8.71
N ASN A 34 7.00 -6.16 -7.51
CA ASN A 34 6.01 -5.99 -6.46
C ASN A 34 5.51 -4.55 -6.44
N PRO A 35 4.20 -4.30 -6.37
CA PRO A 35 3.66 -2.94 -6.25
C PRO A 35 4.31 -2.16 -5.10
N ILE A 36 4.55 -0.86 -5.31
CA ILE A 36 5.02 0.02 -4.24
C ILE A 36 3.85 0.32 -3.31
N GLU A 37 4.03 0.11 -2.01
CA GLU A 37 3.01 0.40 -1.02
C GLU A 37 2.95 1.90 -0.70
N ALA A 38 1.79 2.51 -0.93
CA ALA A 38 1.56 3.90 -0.58
C ALA A 38 1.35 4.05 0.93
N THR A 39 2.18 4.86 1.59
CA THR A 39 1.96 5.23 2.99
C THR A 39 0.93 6.36 3.09
N ARG A 40 -0.23 6.10 3.68
CA ARG A 40 -1.21 7.15 4.01
C ARG A 40 -0.84 7.86 5.32
N ARG A 41 -1.11 9.17 5.37
CA ARG A 41 -0.90 9.99 6.56
C ARG A 41 -2.21 10.55 7.10
N VAL A 42 -2.25 10.77 8.42
CA VAL A 42 -3.38 11.43 9.09
C VAL A 42 -3.50 12.84 8.54
N GLU A 43 -4.71 13.21 8.14
CA GLU A 43 -5.00 14.53 7.60
C GLU A 43 -4.66 15.62 8.62
N GLY A 44 -4.01 16.70 8.17
CA GLY A 44 -3.57 17.79 9.05
C GLY A 44 -2.36 17.47 9.95
N ALA A 45 -1.76 16.28 9.86
CA ALA A 45 -0.52 15.98 10.57
C ALA A 45 0.67 16.68 9.90
N GLY A 46 1.50 17.35 10.72
CA GLY A 46 2.77 17.93 10.26
C GLY A 46 3.74 16.86 9.74
N LEU A 47 4.61 17.26 8.81
CA LEU A 47 5.66 16.36 8.30
C LEU A 47 6.58 15.93 9.46
N GLY A 48 6.78 14.63 9.62
CA GLY A 48 7.61 14.08 10.70
C GLY A 48 6.91 13.97 12.05
N ALA A 49 5.64 14.38 12.18
CA ALA A 49 4.91 14.26 13.43
C ALA A 49 4.73 12.77 13.82
N ALA A 50 4.99 12.48 15.09
CA ALA A 50 4.62 11.25 15.76
C ALA A 50 3.16 10.87 15.48
N GLY A 51 2.89 9.59 15.18
CA GLY A 51 1.53 9.12 14.86
C GLY A 51 0.96 9.62 13.52
N SER A 52 1.75 10.30 12.68
CA SER A 52 1.27 10.80 11.37
C SER A 52 0.95 9.71 10.35
N ARG A 53 1.40 8.46 10.55
CA ARG A 53 1.12 7.33 9.65
C ARG A 53 -0.22 6.70 10.02
N ILE A 54 -1.11 6.55 9.04
CA ILE A 54 -2.33 5.76 9.25
C ILE A 54 -1.93 4.29 9.22
N MET A 55 -1.83 3.65 10.39
CA MET A 55 -1.54 2.20 10.49
C MET A 55 -2.75 1.31 10.19
N HIS A 56 -3.97 1.84 10.24
CA HIS A 56 -5.17 1.05 9.95
C HIS A 56 -5.59 1.27 8.49
N GLY A 57 -5.86 0.17 7.79
CA GLY A 57 -6.32 0.18 6.40
C GLY A 57 -7.49 1.14 6.19
N ALA A 58 -7.73 1.53 4.95
CA ALA A 58 -8.74 2.53 4.56
C ALA A 58 -10.17 2.29 5.09
N GLU A 59 -10.44 1.15 5.72
CA GLU A 59 -11.71 0.70 6.29
C GLU A 59 -11.91 0.96 7.79
N ALA A 60 -10.97 1.63 8.48
CA ALA A 60 -11.17 1.98 9.88
C ALA A 60 -12.29 3.03 10.06
N THR A 61 -13.20 2.75 10.99
CA THR A 61 -14.29 3.66 11.37
C THR A 61 -13.70 4.96 11.94
N HIS A 62 -14.40 6.09 11.78
CA HIS A 62 -13.92 7.39 12.27
C HIS A 62 -13.51 7.35 13.75
N GLN A 63 -14.29 6.65 14.61
CA GLN A 63 -13.98 6.46 16.02
C GLN A 63 -12.63 5.77 16.26
N GLU A 64 -12.32 4.74 15.47
CA GLU A 64 -11.06 3.98 15.56
C GLU A 64 -9.88 4.83 15.13
N ARG A 65 -10.04 5.62 14.06
CA ARG A 65 -9.01 6.57 13.58
C ARG A 65 -8.68 7.62 14.63
N VAL A 66 -9.71 8.19 15.25
CA VAL A 66 -9.57 9.18 16.32
C VAL A 66 -8.86 8.56 17.53
N ARG A 67 -9.32 7.40 18.00
CA ARG A 67 -8.71 6.69 19.15
C ARG A 67 -7.25 6.31 18.90
N ALA A 68 -6.93 5.78 17.73
CA ALA A 68 -5.56 5.41 17.36
C ALA A 68 -4.64 6.63 17.30
N THR A 69 -5.12 7.74 16.72
CA THR A 69 -4.36 9.00 16.65
C THR A 69 -4.07 9.52 18.05
N PHE A 70 -5.08 9.60 18.92
CA PHE A 70 -4.89 10.02 20.30
C PHE A 70 -3.90 9.14 21.06
N TYR A 71 -4.03 7.80 20.97
CA TYR A 71 -3.14 6.88 21.67
C TYR A 71 -1.68 7.00 21.20
N SER A 72 -1.46 7.13 19.89
CA SER A 72 -0.11 7.31 19.34
C SER A 72 0.57 8.59 19.81
N ARG A 73 -0.17 9.71 19.96
CA ARG A 73 0.39 10.96 20.46
C ARG A 73 0.83 10.89 21.92
N TYR A 74 0.08 10.19 22.75
CA TYR A 74 0.39 10.08 24.19
C TYR A 74 1.56 9.15 24.46
N LYS A 75 1.68 8.04 23.72
CA LYS A 75 2.73 7.04 23.93
C LYS A 75 4.13 7.54 23.58
N ASP A 76 4.25 8.52 22.69
CA ASP A 76 5.54 9.12 22.31
C ASP A 76 5.98 10.26 23.26
N MET A 77 5.16 10.63 24.27
CA MET A 77 5.54 11.60 25.32
C MET A 77 6.26 10.98 26.53
N GLU A 78 6.47 9.67 26.53
CA GLU A 78 7.39 8.93 27.42
C GLU A 78 8.65 8.54 26.65
#